data_AF-A0A841I0E8-F1
#
_entry.id   AF-A0A841I0E8-F1
#
_cell.length_a   1.000
_cell.length_b   1.000
_cell.length_c   1.000
_cell.angle_alpha   90.00
_cell.angle_beta   90.00
_cell.angle_gamma   90.00
#
_symmetry.space_group_name_H-M   'P 1'
#
loop_
_entity.id
_entity.type
_entity.pdbx_description
1 polymer ?
#
loop_
_entity_poly.entity_id
_entity_poly.type
_entity_poly.pdbx_seq_one_letter_code
_entity_poly.pdbx_strand_id
1 'polypeptide(L)'
;MRTLATLFALLASLALAADLPSVRSLGFAPGGRYYAFEAYGHYDGSGFPFSAYHVVDVDRNAYVARLERGGQDWAQRSLQAVRAQTAREIAPVLARYRISGQQPGLRVYRQLPSPFADQPPGLQRVRASVRGQGLEVRLTPTSVPAAPCTFPETEMIPPGHTVRGLHLSAGGRTLQRDAQLPRWRNCAFGYRLEEVRVYGDRVAVLLRVYLPGFEGADRLPMVVTGRWR
;
A
#
# COMPACT_ATOMS: atom_id res chain seq x y z
N MET A 1 0.80 -58.62 11.46
CA MET A 1 1.24 -57.29 11.92
C MET A 1 2.04 -56.62 10.82
N ARG A 2 1.83 -55.31 10.62
CA ARG A 2 2.64 -54.36 9.82
C ARG A 2 2.28 -54.19 8.33
N THR A 3 1.21 -53.45 8.08
CA THR A 3 1.10 -52.54 6.93
C THR A 3 0.32 -51.29 7.34
N LEU A 4 0.90 -50.47 8.23
CA LEU A 4 0.57 -49.05 8.34
C LEU A 4 1.87 -48.28 8.13
N ALA A 5 2.16 -47.96 6.88
CA ALA A 5 3.23 -47.03 6.52
C ALA A 5 2.57 -45.81 5.88
N THR A 6 2.20 -44.87 6.76
CA THR A 6 2.44 -43.43 6.58
C THR A 6 2.06 -42.82 5.24
N LEU A 7 0.77 -42.52 5.09
CA LEU A 7 0.27 -41.47 4.19
C LEU A 7 0.55 -40.10 4.85
N PHE A 8 1.78 -39.59 4.74
CA PHE A 8 2.12 -38.23 5.17
C PHE A 8 3.09 -37.61 4.17
N ALA A 9 2.62 -37.39 2.94
CA ALA A 9 3.38 -36.73 1.90
C ALA A 9 2.61 -35.50 1.38
N LEU A 10 3.17 -34.34 1.69
CA LEU A 10 3.05 -33.06 1.01
C LEU A 10 1.64 -32.45 0.86
N LEU A 11 1.14 -31.89 1.97
CA LEU A 11 0.54 -30.56 1.92
C LEU A 11 1.68 -29.53 2.03
N ALA A 12 2.50 -29.42 0.99
CA ALA A 12 3.27 -28.21 0.77
C ALA A 12 2.25 -27.11 0.52
N SER A 13 1.89 -26.38 1.57
CA SER A 13 1.21 -25.11 1.38
C SER A 13 2.11 -24.32 0.43
N LEU A 14 1.58 -23.97 -0.74
CA LEU A 14 2.13 -22.87 -1.53
C LEU A 14 1.98 -21.64 -0.64
N ALA A 15 2.94 -21.47 0.28
CA ALA A 15 3.08 -20.25 1.04
C ALA A 15 3.46 -19.21 -0.01
N LEU A 16 2.45 -18.45 -0.44
CA LEU A 16 2.63 -17.23 -1.22
C LEU A 16 3.23 -16.21 -0.26
N ALA A 17 4.51 -16.36 -0.02
CA ALA A 17 5.28 -15.44 0.78
C ALA A 17 5.60 -14.29 -0.19
N ALA A 18 4.88 -13.19 -0.06
CA ALA A 18 5.14 -12.00 -0.87
C ALA A 18 4.97 -10.83 0.08
N ASP A 19 5.68 -9.74 -0.16
CA ASP A 19 5.60 -8.60 0.73
C ASP A 19 4.18 -8.06 0.76
N LEU A 20 3.51 -8.27 1.89
CA LEU A 20 2.16 -7.81 2.14
C LEU A 20 2.08 -7.01 3.46
N PRO A 21 2.67 -5.80 3.51
CA PRO A 21 2.71 -5.00 4.73
C PRO A 21 1.30 -4.71 5.27
N SER A 22 1.08 -4.87 6.56
CA SER A 22 -0.12 -4.32 7.21
C SER A 22 -0.06 -2.78 7.19
N VAL A 23 -1.21 -2.13 7.06
CA VAL A 23 -1.31 -0.66 7.08
C VAL A 23 -2.15 -0.18 8.25
N ARG A 24 -1.61 0.81 8.98
CA ARG A 24 -2.34 1.58 9.99
C ARG A 24 -2.40 3.03 9.58
N SER A 25 -3.60 3.53 9.29
CA SER A 25 -3.82 4.97 9.11
C SER A 25 -3.61 5.71 10.44
N LEU A 26 -2.84 6.79 10.43
CA LEU A 26 -2.70 7.73 11.54
C LEU A 26 -3.69 8.91 11.42
N GLY A 27 -4.42 8.98 10.32
CA GLY A 27 -5.36 10.07 10.04
C GLY A 27 -4.71 11.33 9.48
N PHE A 28 -5.44 12.42 9.60
CA PHE A 28 -5.11 13.73 9.06
C PHE A 28 -4.54 14.66 10.12
N ALA A 29 -3.89 15.73 9.68
CA ALA A 29 -3.66 16.90 10.51
C ALA A 29 -4.96 17.74 10.62
N PRO A 30 -5.10 18.61 11.63
CA PRO A 30 -6.18 19.60 11.66
C PRO A 30 -6.26 20.39 10.34
N GLY A 31 -7.47 20.51 9.77
CA GLY A 31 -7.70 21.14 8.47
C GLY A 31 -7.32 20.27 7.25
N GLY A 32 -6.78 19.06 7.44
CA GLY A 32 -6.61 18.08 6.36
C GLY A 32 -5.40 18.29 5.45
N ARG A 33 -4.51 19.24 5.76
CA ARG A 33 -3.33 19.52 4.92
C ARG A 33 -2.35 18.35 4.82
N TYR A 34 -2.23 17.56 5.88
CA TYR A 34 -1.35 16.39 5.91
C TYR A 34 -2.15 15.14 6.26
N TYR A 35 -1.70 14.01 5.72
CA TYR A 35 -2.18 12.67 6.07
C TYR A 35 -0.99 11.78 6.38
N ALA A 36 -1.15 10.83 7.30
CA ALA A 36 -0.09 9.89 7.63
C ALA A 36 -0.60 8.46 7.78
N PHE A 37 0.29 7.51 7.49
CA PHE A 37 0.07 6.10 7.72
C PHE A 37 1.39 5.39 8.06
N GLU A 38 1.27 4.23 8.70
CA GLU A 38 2.34 3.28 8.96
C GLU A 38 2.10 2.03 8.10
N ALA A 39 3.13 1.55 7.42
CA ALA A 39 3.22 0.22 6.85
C ALA A 39 4.17 -0.62 7.70
N TYR A 40 3.81 -1.85 8.03
CA TYR A 40 4.65 -2.70 8.89
C TYR A 40 4.40 -4.18 8.62
N GLY A 41 5.38 -5.01 8.94
CA GLY A 41 5.28 -6.45 8.72
C GLY A 41 6.64 -7.12 8.84
N HIS A 42 6.77 -8.25 8.17
CA HIS A 42 8.06 -8.91 7.96
C HIS A 42 8.31 -8.93 6.46
N TYR A 43 9.56 -8.74 6.05
CA TYR A 43 9.93 -8.96 4.67
C TYR A 43 9.79 -10.43 4.32
N ASP A 44 9.30 -10.66 3.11
CA ASP A 44 9.28 -11.95 2.48
C ASP A 44 10.69 -12.57 2.37
N GLY A 45 10.76 -13.90 2.36
CA GLY A 45 11.97 -14.71 2.30
C GLY A 45 12.86 -14.66 3.56
N SER A 46 13.16 -13.46 4.07
CA SER A 46 14.03 -13.27 5.24
C SER A 46 13.29 -13.37 6.58
N GLY A 47 12.00 -13.03 6.60
CA GLY A 47 11.22 -12.90 7.83
C GLY A 47 11.65 -11.72 8.71
N PHE A 48 12.51 -10.81 8.22
CA PHE A 48 12.99 -9.69 9.04
C PHE A 48 11.87 -8.66 9.27
N PRO A 49 11.67 -8.19 10.53
CA PRO A 49 10.62 -7.23 10.84
C PRO A 49 10.95 -5.83 10.30
N PHE A 50 9.92 -5.07 9.94
CA PHE A 50 10.04 -3.65 9.60
C PHE A 50 8.82 -2.82 10.00
N SER A 51 9.03 -1.50 10.08
CA SER A 51 8.01 -0.48 10.26
C SER A 51 8.42 0.80 9.52
N ALA A 52 7.52 1.28 8.66
CA ALA A 52 7.70 2.44 7.81
C ALA A 52 6.57 3.45 8.02
N TYR A 53 6.90 4.68 8.39
CA TYR A 53 5.97 5.79 8.52
C TYR A 53 6.09 6.73 7.32
N HIS A 54 4.94 7.23 6.89
CA HIS A 54 4.84 8.17 5.79
C HIS A 54 3.94 9.35 6.18
N VAL A 55 4.37 10.56 5.82
CA VAL A 55 3.57 11.79 5.90
C VAL A 55 3.45 12.37 4.51
N VAL A 56 2.24 12.75 4.13
CA VAL A 56 1.88 13.22 2.79
C VAL A 56 1.20 14.58 2.88
N ASP A 57 1.66 15.54 2.07
CA ASP A 57 0.94 16.77 1.78
C ASP A 57 -0.24 16.42 0.87
N VAL A 58 -1.45 16.58 1.39
CA VAL A 58 -2.67 16.07 0.78
C VAL A 58 -2.96 16.76 -0.54
N ASP A 59 -2.85 18.08 -0.57
CA ASP A 59 -3.16 18.89 -1.76
C ASP A 59 -2.13 18.69 -2.87
N ARG A 60 -0.86 18.49 -2.49
CA ARG A 60 0.23 18.25 -3.46
C ARG A 60 0.35 16.79 -3.89
N ASN A 61 -0.38 15.87 -3.25
CA ASN A 61 -0.22 14.43 -3.46
C ASN A 61 1.25 13.98 -3.37
N ALA A 62 1.97 14.47 -2.35
CA ALA A 62 3.41 14.33 -2.25
C ALA A 62 3.85 13.94 -0.85
N TYR A 63 4.72 12.93 -0.75
CA TYR A 63 5.33 12.54 0.51
C TYR A 63 6.30 13.62 0.98
N VAL A 64 6.10 14.12 2.20
CA VAL A 64 6.91 15.18 2.82
C VAL A 64 7.83 14.65 3.92
N ALA A 65 7.56 13.45 4.43
CA ALA A 65 8.46 12.74 5.32
C ALA A 65 8.28 11.22 5.20
N ARG A 66 9.38 10.49 5.37
CA ARG A 66 9.41 9.03 5.47
C ARG A 66 10.43 8.62 6.52
N LEU A 67 10.13 7.58 7.28
CA LEU A 67 11.09 6.91 8.17
C LEU A 67 10.80 5.42 8.16
N GLU A 68 11.85 4.62 8.00
CA GLU A 68 11.76 3.17 8.06
C GLU A 68 12.85 2.60 8.96
N ARG A 69 12.50 1.59 9.74
CA ARG A 69 13.44 0.73 10.48
C ARG A 69 13.03 -0.71 10.28
N GLY A 70 14.02 -1.59 10.27
CA GLY A 70 13.82 -3.02 10.06
C GLY A 70 14.97 -3.67 9.31
N GLY A 71 14.69 -4.82 8.72
CA GLY A 71 15.66 -5.57 7.93
C GLY A 71 16.66 -6.34 8.79
N GLN A 72 17.79 -6.71 8.19
CA GLN A 72 18.76 -7.64 8.79
C GLN A 72 19.33 -7.14 10.13
N ASP A 73 19.59 -5.83 10.24
CA ASP A 73 20.08 -5.21 11.48
C ASP A 73 19.11 -5.38 12.66
N TRP A 74 17.84 -5.69 12.38
CA TRP A 74 16.77 -5.87 13.34
C TRP A 74 16.27 -7.31 13.41
N ALA A 75 16.95 -8.27 12.79
CA ALA A 75 16.51 -9.66 12.69
C ALA A 75 16.18 -10.31 14.05
N GLN A 76 16.90 -9.93 15.11
CA GLN A 76 16.70 -10.46 16.48
C GLN A 76 15.63 -9.72 17.30
N ARG A 77 14.98 -8.71 16.71
CA ARG A 77 13.98 -7.89 17.39
C ARG A 77 12.59 -8.39 17.06
N SER A 78 11.64 -8.23 17.97
CA SER A 78 10.23 -8.46 17.64
C SER A 78 9.70 -7.33 16.75
N LEU A 79 8.72 -7.63 15.90
CA LEU A 79 8.00 -6.61 15.12
C LEU A 79 7.46 -5.48 16.01
N GLN A 80 6.94 -5.81 17.18
CA GLN A 80 6.44 -4.81 18.12
C GLN A 80 7.55 -3.86 18.61
N ALA A 81 8.75 -4.39 18.86
CA ALA A 81 9.90 -3.58 19.27
C ALA A 81 10.37 -2.65 18.14
N VAL A 82 10.43 -3.14 16.90
CA VAL A 82 10.74 -2.31 15.71
C VAL A 82 9.73 -1.19 15.57
N ARG A 83 8.42 -1.51 15.60
CA ARG A 83 7.35 -0.51 15.50
C ARG A 83 7.40 0.54 16.61
N ALA A 84 7.63 0.11 17.85
CA ALA A 84 7.75 1.04 18.98
C ALA A 84 8.96 1.96 18.83
N GLN A 85 10.08 1.44 18.34
CA GLN A 85 11.26 2.25 18.07
C GLN A 85 11.00 3.26 16.95
N THR A 86 10.51 2.83 15.79
CA THR A 86 10.20 3.73 14.67
C THR A 86 9.19 4.80 15.08
N ALA A 87 8.18 4.43 15.88
CA ALA A 87 7.20 5.38 16.41
C ALA A 87 7.84 6.47 17.28
N ARG A 88 8.80 6.11 18.15
CA ARG A 88 9.55 7.09 18.96
C ARG A 88 10.37 8.03 18.09
N GLU A 89 11.06 7.49 17.09
CA GLU A 89 11.94 8.27 16.21
C GLU A 89 11.17 9.21 15.28
N ILE A 90 10.00 8.80 14.76
CA ILE A 90 9.17 9.66 13.89
C ILE A 90 8.33 10.67 14.69
N ALA A 91 8.14 10.50 16.00
CA ALA A 91 7.24 11.34 16.80
C ALA A 91 7.48 12.86 16.65
N PRO A 92 8.73 13.39 16.64
CA PRO A 92 8.97 14.82 16.41
C PRO A 92 8.52 15.28 15.01
N VAL A 93 8.65 14.42 14.01
CA VAL A 93 8.19 14.69 12.64
C VAL A 93 6.67 14.71 12.58
N LEU A 94 5.99 13.73 13.20
CA LEU A 94 4.53 13.73 13.30
C LEU A 94 4.01 14.99 14.00
N ALA A 95 4.67 15.42 15.08
CA ALA A 95 4.34 16.65 15.80
C ALA A 95 4.51 17.90 14.92
N ARG A 96 5.63 18.02 14.17
CA ARG A 96 5.87 19.11 13.20
C ARG A 96 4.74 19.22 12.18
N TYR A 97 4.20 18.10 11.71
CA TYR A 97 3.09 18.05 10.76
C TYR A 97 1.70 17.99 11.41
N ARG A 98 1.63 18.08 12.76
CA ARG A 98 0.40 18.05 13.55
C ARG A 98 -0.44 16.77 13.35
N ILE A 99 0.22 15.64 13.08
CA ILE A 99 -0.40 14.32 13.04
C ILE A 99 -0.52 13.80 14.48
N SER A 100 -1.75 13.68 14.98
CA SER A 100 -2.02 13.34 16.38
C SER A 100 -2.88 12.09 16.58
N GLY A 101 -3.40 11.49 15.51
CA GLY A 101 -4.39 10.42 15.58
C GLY A 101 -5.82 10.87 15.90
N GLN A 102 -6.02 12.14 16.28
CA GLN A 102 -7.34 12.67 16.67
C GLN A 102 -8.25 13.02 15.49
N GLN A 103 -7.72 13.00 14.26
CA GLN A 103 -8.48 13.26 13.04
C GLN A 103 -8.43 12.04 12.11
N PRO A 104 -9.05 10.91 12.47
CA PRO A 104 -8.96 9.67 11.68
C PRO A 104 -9.59 9.77 10.28
N GLY A 105 -10.42 10.79 10.03
CA GLY A 105 -11.26 10.89 8.83
C GLY A 105 -12.38 9.84 8.82
N LEU A 106 -13.40 10.10 8.01
CA LEU A 106 -14.46 9.12 7.74
C LEU A 106 -13.91 8.06 6.78
N ARG A 107 -13.87 6.80 7.22
CA ARG A 107 -13.52 5.67 6.35
C ARG A 107 -14.76 5.23 5.59
N VAL A 108 -14.78 5.49 4.29
CA VAL A 108 -15.94 5.18 3.41
C VAL A 108 -15.79 3.86 2.68
N TYR A 109 -14.58 3.29 2.66
CA TYR A 109 -14.31 1.99 2.07
C TYR A 109 -13.09 1.36 2.73
N ARG A 110 -13.13 0.03 2.90
CA ARG A 110 -11.98 -0.79 3.27
C ARG A 110 -12.12 -2.20 2.72
N GLN A 111 -11.08 -2.70 2.08
CA GLN A 111 -10.96 -4.09 1.67
C GLN A 111 -9.50 -4.52 1.88
N LEU A 112 -9.29 -5.36 2.90
CA LEU A 112 -7.96 -5.89 3.18
C LEU A 112 -7.46 -6.76 2.02
N PRO A 113 -6.17 -6.71 1.69
CA PRO A 113 -5.62 -7.60 0.68
C PRO A 113 -5.63 -9.04 1.19
N SER A 114 -5.99 -9.98 0.30
CA SER A 114 -5.90 -11.42 0.57
C SER A 114 -4.51 -11.91 0.19
N PRO A 115 -3.84 -12.73 1.02
CA PRO A 115 -2.55 -13.33 0.64
C PRO A 115 -2.66 -14.16 -0.66
N PHE A 116 -3.83 -14.74 -0.92
CA PHE A 116 -4.12 -15.58 -2.09
C PHE A 116 -4.56 -14.82 -3.34
N ALA A 117 -4.67 -13.49 -3.29
CA ALA A 117 -5.03 -12.67 -4.45
C ALA A 117 -3.77 -12.04 -5.05
N ASP A 118 -3.03 -12.84 -5.80
CA ASP A 118 -1.81 -12.50 -6.54
C ASP A 118 -2.08 -11.75 -7.86
N GLN A 119 -3.28 -11.93 -8.43
CA GLN A 119 -3.72 -11.22 -9.61
C GLN A 119 -4.26 -9.82 -9.29
N PRO A 120 -3.76 -8.75 -9.95
CA PRO A 120 -4.32 -7.43 -9.79
C PRO A 120 -5.72 -7.35 -10.42
N PRO A 121 -6.69 -6.70 -9.75
CA PRO A 121 -7.98 -6.42 -10.36
C PRO A 121 -7.85 -5.40 -11.50
N GLY A 122 -8.83 -5.40 -12.40
CA GLY A 122 -9.00 -4.33 -13.38
C GLY A 122 -9.53 -3.04 -12.75
N LEU A 123 -10.41 -2.36 -13.49
CA LEU A 123 -11.08 -1.15 -13.02
C LEU A 123 -11.86 -1.39 -11.74
N GLN A 124 -11.69 -0.52 -10.75
CA GLN A 124 -12.45 -0.52 -9.50
C GLN A 124 -13.23 0.79 -9.32
N ARG A 125 -14.45 0.67 -8.78
CA ARG A 125 -15.30 1.81 -8.40
C ARG A 125 -15.81 1.60 -6.98
N VAL A 126 -15.70 2.66 -6.18
CA VAL A 126 -16.28 2.76 -4.85
C VAL A 126 -17.22 3.95 -4.85
N ARG A 127 -18.46 3.75 -4.39
CA ARG A 127 -19.44 4.81 -4.22
C ARG A 127 -19.80 4.94 -2.75
N ALA A 128 -19.84 6.17 -2.27
CA ALA A 128 -20.23 6.49 -0.90
C ALA A 128 -21.03 7.80 -0.86
N SER A 129 -21.75 8.02 0.24
CA SER A 129 -22.35 9.32 0.55
C SER A 129 -21.58 9.95 1.70
N VAL A 130 -21.06 11.15 1.49
CA VAL A 130 -20.35 11.92 2.52
C VAL A 130 -21.09 13.23 2.75
N ARG A 131 -21.73 13.35 3.92
CA ARG A 131 -22.54 14.52 4.29
C ARG A 131 -23.59 14.86 3.21
N GLY A 132 -24.33 13.84 2.75
CA GLY A 132 -25.39 13.99 1.75
C GLY A 132 -24.92 14.18 0.30
N GLN A 133 -23.62 14.20 0.03
CA GLN A 133 -23.11 14.30 -1.35
C GLN A 133 -22.46 12.98 -1.79
N GLY A 134 -22.70 12.61 -3.05
CA GLY A 134 -22.10 11.44 -3.66
C GLY A 134 -20.59 11.61 -3.86
N LEU A 135 -19.84 10.60 -3.43
CA LEU A 135 -18.43 10.42 -3.72
C LEU A 135 -18.28 9.13 -4.54
N GLU A 136 -17.81 9.25 -5.77
CA GLU A 136 -17.27 8.13 -6.53
C GLU A 136 -15.74 8.20 -6.54
N VAL A 137 -15.10 7.12 -6.11
CA VAL A 137 -13.65 6.89 -6.28
C VAL A 137 -13.47 5.84 -7.35
N ARG A 138 -12.69 6.16 -8.38
CA ARG A 138 -12.47 5.28 -9.53
C ARG A 138 -10.97 5.09 -9.74
N LEU A 139 -10.52 3.84 -9.67
CA LEU A 139 -9.16 3.41 -9.99
C LEU A 139 -9.18 2.64 -11.31
N THR A 140 -8.40 3.11 -12.28
CA THR A 140 -8.27 2.47 -13.60
C THR A 140 -6.79 2.19 -13.87
N PRO A 141 -6.35 0.92 -13.95
CA PRO A 141 -5.00 0.60 -14.42
C PRO A 141 -4.83 1.04 -15.89
N THR A 142 -3.79 1.78 -16.20
CA THR A 142 -3.53 2.33 -17.55
C THR A 142 -2.26 1.74 -18.16
N SER A 143 -2.21 1.72 -19.49
CA SER A 143 -0.94 1.50 -20.19
C SER A 143 -0.06 2.73 -20.03
N VAL A 144 1.25 2.50 -19.92
CA VAL A 144 2.28 3.54 -19.90
C VAL A 144 3.38 3.14 -20.89
N PRO A 145 4.17 4.09 -21.42
CA PRO A 145 5.35 3.76 -22.20
C PRO A 145 6.23 2.76 -21.43
N ALA A 146 6.95 1.89 -22.15
CA ALA A 146 7.80 0.87 -21.55
C ALA A 146 8.63 1.51 -20.42
N ALA A 147 8.27 1.19 -19.19
CA ALA A 147 8.98 1.70 -18.04
C ALA A 147 10.36 1.05 -18.03
N PRO A 148 11.38 1.68 -17.42
CA PRO A 148 12.70 1.10 -17.25
C PRO A 148 12.68 -0.01 -16.19
N CYS A 149 11.66 -0.88 -16.19
CA CYS A 149 11.72 -2.13 -15.49
C CYS A 149 12.82 -2.95 -16.16
N THR A 150 13.82 -3.33 -15.39
CA THR A 150 15.00 -4.05 -15.89
C THR A 150 14.93 -5.52 -15.50
N PHE A 151 15.78 -6.31 -16.14
CA PHE A 151 16.06 -7.67 -15.69
C PHE A 151 16.78 -7.65 -14.32
N PRO A 152 16.48 -8.57 -13.39
CA PRO A 152 15.56 -9.72 -13.54
C PRO A 152 14.09 -9.41 -13.23
N GLU A 153 13.75 -8.23 -12.72
CA GLU A 153 12.39 -7.91 -12.27
C GLU A 153 11.35 -8.00 -13.40
N THR A 154 11.73 -7.72 -14.64
CA THR A 154 10.86 -7.91 -15.82
C THR A 154 10.44 -9.36 -16.04
N GLU A 155 11.32 -10.33 -15.73
CA GLU A 155 11.02 -11.76 -15.90
C GLU A 155 10.16 -12.31 -14.77
N MET A 156 10.16 -11.60 -13.63
CA MET A 156 9.34 -11.93 -12.47
C MET A 156 7.93 -11.33 -12.55
N ILE A 157 7.61 -10.55 -13.60
CA ILE A 157 6.23 -10.14 -13.87
C ILE A 157 5.42 -11.39 -14.26
N PRO A 158 4.27 -11.67 -13.60
CA PRO A 158 3.49 -12.86 -13.91
C PRO A 158 3.06 -12.92 -15.39
N PRO A 159 3.04 -14.11 -16.03
CA PRO A 159 2.63 -14.25 -17.43
C PRO A 159 1.28 -13.59 -17.72
N GLY A 160 1.19 -12.89 -18.85
CA GLY A 160 -0.01 -12.15 -19.26
C GLY A 160 -0.14 -10.74 -18.68
N HIS A 161 0.79 -10.32 -17.81
CA HIS A 161 0.86 -8.95 -17.32
C HIS A 161 1.95 -8.14 -18.02
N THR A 162 1.76 -6.83 -18.00
CA THR A 162 2.72 -5.84 -18.49
C THR A 162 2.78 -4.71 -17.48
N VAL A 163 3.80 -3.86 -17.58
CA VAL A 163 3.86 -2.68 -16.71
C VAL A 163 2.64 -1.79 -16.91
N ARG A 164 2.03 -1.37 -15.79
CA ARG A 164 0.84 -0.52 -15.72
C ARG A 164 1.11 0.72 -14.90
N GLY A 165 0.58 1.84 -15.38
CA GLY A 165 0.30 3.01 -14.54
C GLY A 165 -1.12 2.98 -13.99
N LEU A 166 -1.53 4.09 -13.39
CA LEU A 166 -2.88 4.27 -12.92
C LEU A 166 -3.46 5.63 -13.31
N HIS A 167 -4.78 5.66 -13.44
CA HIS A 167 -5.60 6.86 -13.31
C HIS A 167 -6.54 6.68 -12.12
N LEU A 168 -6.42 7.56 -11.13
CA LEU A 168 -7.28 7.63 -9.96
C LEU A 168 -8.04 8.96 -9.95
N SER A 169 -9.35 8.87 -9.78
CA SER A 169 -10.21 10.03 -9.54
C SER A 169 -11.10 9.85 -8.31
N ALA A 170 -11.50 10.97 -7.71
CA ALA A 170 -12.43 11.03 -6.60
C ALA A 170 -13.35 12.25 -6.78
N GLY A 171 -14.67 12.04 -6.71
CA GLY A 171 -15.66 13.12 -6.88
C GLY A 171 -15.54 13.85 -8.23
N GLY A 172 -15.15 13.13 -9.28
CA GLY A 172 -14.91 13.70 -10.61
C GLY A 172 -13.54 14.38 -10.79
N ARG A 173 -12.79 14.63 -9.72
CA ARG A 173 -11.44 15.23 -9.80
C ARG A 173 -10.38 14.14 -10.01
N THR A 174 -9.45 14.37 -10.92
CA THR A 174 -8.27 13.49 -11.07
C THR A 174 -7.30 13.76 -9.93
N LEU A 175 -6.96 12.72 -9.16
CA LEU A 175 -5.96 12.81 -8.09
C LEU A 175 -4.57 12.40 -8.58
N GLN A 176 -4.51 11.39 -9.45
CA GLN A 176 -3.27 10.94 -10.06
C GLN A 176 -3.54 10.34 -11.43
N ARG A 177 -2.67 10.67 -12.39
CA ARG A 177 -2.65 10.07 -13.73
C ARG A 177 -1.18 9.85 -14.09
N ASP A 178 -0.77 8.59 -14.15
CA ASP A 178 0.59 8.25 -14.54
C ASP A 178 0.74 8.36 -16.06
N ALA A 179 1.64 9.25 -16.50
CA ALA A 179 2.18 9.26 -17.85
C ALA A 179 3.54 8.53 -17.93
N GLN A 180 4.27 8.55 -16.80
CA GLN A 180 5.53 7.84 -16.57
C GLN A 180 5.53 7.36 -15.11
N LEU A 181 6.23 6.25 -14.84
CA LEU A 181 6.33 5.69 -13.50
C LEU A 181 7.60 6.16 -12.80
N PRO A 182 7.52 6.53 -11.50
CA PRO A 182 8.72 6.77 -10.71
C PRO A 182 9.50 5.45 -10.53
N ARG A 183 10.81 5.56 -10.27
CA ARG A 183 11.71 4.42 -10.12
C ARG A 183 11.16 3.29 -9.24
N TRP A 184 10.55 3.60 -8.09
CA TRP A 184 10.06 2.58 -7.16
C TRP A 184 8.83 1.79 -7.66
N ARG A 185 8.15 2.26 -8.72
CA ARG A 185 7.02 1.56 -9.39
C ARG A 185 7.32 1.25 -10.85
N ASN A 186 8.57 1.35 -11.31
CA ASN A 186 8.89 1.10 -12.72
C ASN A 186 8.48 -0.30 -13.18
N CYS A 187 8.41 -1.28 -12.28
CA CYS A 187 7.92 -2.64 -12.55
C CYS A 187 6.48 -2.90 -12.10
N ALA A 188 5.72 -1.89 -11.71
CA ALA A 188 4.34 -2.09 -11.25
C ALA A 188 3.48 -2.65 -12.37
N PHE A 189 2.82 -3.78 -12.14
CA PHE A 189 1.96 -4.43 -13.13
C PHE A 189 0.48 -4.40 -12.78
N GLY A 190 0.12 -3.79 -11.65
CA GLY A 190 -1.28 -3.61 -11.28
C GLY A 190 -1.49 -2.83 -9.98
N TYR A 191 -2.77 -2.49 -9.71
CA TYR A 191 -3.15 -1.69 -8.55
C TYR A 191 -4.49 -2.13 -7.98
N ARG A 192 -4.66 -2.00 -6.67
CA ARG A 192 -5.91 -2.29 -5.97
C ARG A 192 -6.26 -1.22 -4.94
N LEU A 193 -7.55 -0.89 -4.82
CA LEU A 193 -8.04 -0.07 -3.71
C LEU A 193 -8.00 -0.87 -2.41
N GLU A 194 -7.41 -0.33 -1.36
CA GLU A 194 -7.48 -0.91 -0.02
C GLU A 194 -8.38 -0.11 0.90
N GLU A 195 -8.22 1.21 0.97
CA GLU A 195 -8.96 2.05 1.92
C GLU A 195 -9.18 3.44 1.34
N VAL A 196 -10.38 4.00 1.57
CA VAL A 196 -10.68 5.41 1.25
C VAL A 196 -11.10 6.12 2.52
N ARG A 197 -10.40 7.21 2.84
CA ARG A 197 -10.73 8.11 3.95
C ARG A 197 -11.00 9.50 3.46
N VAL A 198 -11.99 10.14 4.08
CA VAL A 198 -12.44 11.49 3.75
C VAL A 198 -12.38 12.38 4.99
N TYR A 199 -11.86 13.60 4.83
CA TYR A 199 -11.83 14.60 5.88
C TYR A 199 -12.15 15.98 5.28
N GLY A 200 -13.38 16.45 5.51
CA GLY A 200 -13.89 17.63 4.79
C GLY A 200 -13.97 17.37 3.28
N ASP A 201 -13.34 18.23 2.50
CA ASP A 201 -13.16 18.12 1.04
C ASP A 201 -11.89 17.34 0.64
N ARG A 202 -11.12 16.83 1.61
CA ARG A 202 -9.91 16.02 1.38
C ARG A 202 -10.19 14.54 1.35
N VAL A 203 -9.43 13.82 0.54
CA VAL A 203 -9.45 12.36 0.44
C VAL A 203 -8.03 11.80 0.52
N ALA A 204 -7.89 10.67 1.20
CA ALA A 204 -6.72 9.80 1.15
C ALA A 204 -7.16 8.41 0.70
N VAL A 205 -6.58 7.94 -0.40
CA VAL A 205 -6.86 6.65 -1.01
C VAL A 205 -5.63 5.76 -0.87
N LEU A 206 -5.70 4.77 0.00
CA LEU A 206 -4.67 3.75 0.12
C LEU A 206 -4.88 2.70 -0.98
N LEU A 207 -3.79 2.43 -1.68
CA LEU A 207 -3.68 1.49 -2.78
C LEU A 207 -2.67 0.40 -2.42
N ARG A 208 -2.84 -0.77 -3.03
CA ARG A 208 -1.78 -1.78 -3.18
C ARG A 208 -1.22 -1.69 -4.57
N VAL A 209 0.10 -1.58 -4.66
CA VAL A 209 0.85 -1.67 -5.91
C VAL A 209 1.35 -3.09 -6.04
N TYR A 210 1.02 -3.74 -7.15
CA TYR A 210 1.49 -5.08 -7.47
C TYR A 210 2.86 -4.95 -8.14
N LEU A 211 3.87 -5.54 -7.50
CA LEU A 211 5.26 -5.55 -7.94
C LEU A 211 5.76 -7.00 -8.03
N PRO A 212 6.74 -7.29 -8.90
CA PRO A 212 7.39 -8.59 -8.90
C PRO A 212 8.03 -8.85 -7.54
N GLY A 213 7.87 -10.08 -7.03
CA GLY A 213 8.44 -10.53 -5.76
C GLY A 213 8.91 -11.98 -5.89
N PHE A 214 9.75 -12.42 -4.96
CA PHE A 214 10.48 -13.69 -5.05
C PHE A 214 9.55 -14.92 -4.95
N GLU A 215 8.67 -14.95 -3.95
CA GLU A 215 7.72 -16.06 -3.69
C GLU A 215 6.26 -15.70 -4.06
N GLY A 216 6.09 -14.61 -4.83
CA GLY A 216 4.81 -14.15 -5.37
C GLY A 216 4.79 -12.65 -5.61
N ALA A 217 3.64 -12.12 -6.03
CA ALA A 217 3.48 -10.69 -6.25
C ALA A 217 3.49 -9.89 -4.94
N ASP A 218 4.49 -9.03 -4.79
CA ASP A 218 4.54 -8.03 -3.72
C ASP A 218 3.38 -7.04 -3.88
N ARG A 219 2.82 -6.64 -2.74
CA ARG A 219 1.63 -5.78 -2.66
C ARG A 219 1.91 -4.64 -1.69
N LEU A 220 2.76 -3.73 -2.13
CA LEU A 220 3.25 -2.63 -1.32
C LEU A 220 2.21 -1.50 -1.23
N PRO A 221 2.05 -0.87 -0.05
CA PRO A 221 1.08 0.20 0.12
C PRO A 221 1.56 1.52 -0.49
N MET A 222 0.64 2.20 -1.15
CA MET A 222 0.80 3.57 -1.64
C MET A 222 -0.40 4.39 -1.21
N VAL A 223 -0.23 5.69 -0.98
CA VAL A 223 -1.37 6.58 -0.82
C VAL A 223 -1.41 7.60 -1.95
N VAL A 224 -2.60 7.84 -2.46
CA VAL A 224 -2.91 8.96 -3.35
C VAL A 224 -3.87 9.88 -2.61
N THR A 225 -3.54 11.15 -2.55
CA THR A 225 -4.30 12.15 -1.80
C THR A 225 -4.72 13.31 -2.68
N GLY A 226 -5.70 14.08 -2.20
CA GLY A 226 -6.08 15.33 -2.85
C GLY A 226 -7.42 15.82 -2.36
N ARG A 227 -8.01 16.71 -3.17
CA ARG A 227 -9.37 17.17 -2.97
C ARG A 227 -10.33 16.36 -3.83
N TRP A 228 -11.46 15.99 -3.27
CA TRP A 228 -12.53 15.31 -3.99
C TRP A 228 -13.70 16.26 -4.32
N ARG A 229 -13.64 17.49 -3.80
CA ARG A 229 -14.50 18.63 -4.15
C ARG A 229 -13.63 19.82 -4.46
#